data_AF-A0A1S9DYL5-F1
#
_entry.id   AF-A0A1S9DYL5-F1
#
_cell.length_a   1.000
_cell.length_b   1.000
_cell.length_c   1.000
_cell.angle_alpha   90.00
_cell.angle_beta   90.00
_cell.angle_gamma   90.00
#
_symmetry.space_group_name_H-M   'P 1'
#
loop_
_entity.id
_entity.type
_entity.pdbx_description
1 polymer ?
#
loop_
_entity_poly.entity_id
_entity_poly.type
_entity_poly.pdbx_seq_one_letter_code
_entity_poly.pdbx_strand_id
1 'polypeptide(L)'
;MLDTEDQQTPTLPVNSGPRVNLLYSVPGFAAPDPDSIKRTVTSENTIFSWGSVEIARISADIVEKFGFHVTLSEAKNMIFVKQNTESLPIPKVLAYYTYGPMSRDMDDYGSLFDIYIFMDYVEGQSLDKVWGKYDEITKGYIASQLKEYLCQLRQISHRNYIGSADLGPVTDPILERRHNKGQFDSEEALNNAIIEVYQ
;
A
#
# COMPACT_ATOMS: atom_id res chain seq x y z
N MET A 1 -17.54 -13.98 49.63
CA MET A 1 -16.97 -12.63 49.71
C MET A 1 -15.52 -12.72 49.27
N LEU A 2 -15.30 -12.49 47.98
CA LEU A 2 -14.07 -12.06 47.31
C LEU A 2 -14.41 -12.11 45.82
N ASP A 3 -15.02 -11.01 45.38
CA ASP A 3 -15.35 -10.73 43.99
C ASP A 3 -14.03 -10.56 43.22
N THR A 4 -13.90 -11.27 42.11
CA THR A 4 -12.79 -11.07 41.17
C THR A 4 -13.34 -10.22 40.04
N GLU A 5 -12.85 -8.99 39.94
CA GLU A 5 -13.23 -8.03 38.90
C GLU A 5 -12.84 -8.56 37.51
N ASP A 6 -13.85 -8.85 36.69
CA ASP A 6 -13.68 -9.02 35.24
C ASP A 6 -13.20 -7.70 34.64
N GLN A 7 -11.95 -7.67 34.18
CA GLN A 7 -11.44 -6.60 33.34
C GLN A 7 -12.18 -6.64 31.99
N GLN A 8 -13.19 -5.77 31.88
CA GLN A 8 -13.85 -5.48 30.61
C GLN A 8 -12.84 -4.91 29.61
N THR A 9 -12.49 -5.72 28.61
CA THR A 9 -11.99 -5.26 27.32
C THR A 9 -12.90 -4.16 26.78
N PRO A 10 -12.38 -3.00 26.34
CA PRO A 10 -13.22 -1.92 25.83
C PRO A 10 -13.82 -2.35 24.49
N THR A 11 -15.10 -2.73 24.53
CA THR A 11 -15.95 -2.89 23.36
C THR A 11 -16.15 -1.51 22.73
N LEU A 12 -15.49 -1.28 21.59
CA LEU A 12 -15.79 -0.15 20.73
C LEU A 12 -17.29 -0.16 20.38
N PRO A 13 -18.02 0.96 20.47
CA PRO A 13 -19.45 0.98 20.23
C PRO A 13 -19.76 0.64 18.77
N VAL A 14 -20.40 -0.50 18.57
CA VAL A 14 -21.00 -1.01 17.32
C VAL A 14 -22.21 -0.14 16.96
N ASN A 15 -22.02 1.16 16.67
CA ASN A 15 -23.06 1.98 16.06
C ASN A 15 -22.56 3.28 15.43
N SER A 16 -21.30 3.33 15.05
CA SER A 16 -20.76 4.44 14.28
C SER A 16 -20.56 3.95 12.85
N GLY A 17 -21.23 4.59 11.89
CA GLY A 17 -21.03 4.29 10.46
C GLY A 17 -19.55 4.45 10.05
N PRO A 18 -19.20 4.10 8.81
CA PRO A 18 -17.83 4.14 8.31
C PRO A 18 -17.16 5.50 8.60
N ARG A 19 -15.93 5.46 9.11
CA ARG A 19 -15.16 6.67 9.46
C ARG A 19 -13.84 6.71 8.70
N VAL A 20 -13.43 7.92 8.35
CA VAL A 20 -12.10 8.20 7.82
C VAL A 20 -11.11 8.27 8.98
N ASN A 21 -10.01 7.55 8.86
CA ASN A 21 -8.87 7.63 9.76
C ASN A 21 -7.64 8.07 8.95
N LEU A 22 -7.33 9.37 8.99
CA LEU A 22 -6.20 9.96 8.28
C LEU A 22 -4.89 9.56 8.94
N LEU A 23 -4.07 8.79 8.22
CA LEU A 23 -2.82 8.22 8.74
C LEU A 23 -1.60 9.06 8.34
N TYR A 24 -1.67 9.77 7.22
CA TYR A 24 -0.61 10.61 6.71
C TYR A 24 -1.18 11.70 5.80
N SER A 25 -0.64 12.92 5.92
CA SER A 25 -0.84 13.99 4.94
C SER A 25 0.36 14.94 4.95
N VAL A 26 0.76 15.42 3.78
CA VAL A 26 1.75 16.50 3.67
C VAL A 26 1.11 17.83 4.09
N PRO A 27 1.90 18.78 4.64
CA PRO A 27 1.37 20.10 5.00
C PRO A 27 0.66 20.78 3.82
N GLY A 28 -0.57 21.24 4.06
CA GLY A 28 -1.38 21.96 3.08
C GLY A 28 -2.19 21.07 2.12
N PHE A 29 -2.04 19.74 2.18
CA PHE A 29 -2.88 18.83 1.40
C PHE A 29 -4.13 18.42 2.18
N ALA A 30 -5.30 18.75 1.64
CA ALA A 30 -6.60 18.33 2.16
C ALA A 30 -7.08 17.11 1.35
N ALA A 31 -6.97 15.92 1.94
CA ALA A 31 -7.44 14.69 1.31
C ALA A 31 -8.97 14.74 1.12
N PRO A 32 -9.49 14.54 -0.10
CA PRO A 32 -10.92 14.42 -0.34
C PRO A 32 -11.56 13.31 0.51
N ASP A 33 -12.79 13.52 0.97
CA ASP A 33 -13.54 12.48 1.66
C ASP A 33 -14.08 11.41 0.69
N PRO A 34 -14.32 10.17 1.15
CA PRO A 34 -14.82 9.09 0.31
C PRO A 34 -16.12 9.39 -0.46
N ASP A 35 -17.02 10.21 0.08
CA ASP A 35 -18.27 10.54 -0.62
C ASP A 35 -18.04 11.56 -1.72
N SER A 36 -17.11 12.50 -1.53
CA SER A 36 -16.64 13.38 -2.61
C SER A 36 -15.98 12.59 -3.73
N ILE A 37 -15.18 11.58 -3.40
CA ILE A 37 -14.51 10.71 -4.37
C ILE A 37 -15.53 9.95 -5.20
N LYS A 38 -16.51 9.29 -4.57
CA LYS A 38 -17.58 8.58 -5.29
C LYS A 38 -18.39 9.48 -6.24
N ARG A 39 -18.50 10.77 -5.95
CA ARG A 39 -19.18 11.74 -6.82
C ARG A 39 -18.33 12.23 -8.00
N THR A 40 -17.01 12.13 -7.89
CA THR A 40 -16.06 12.71 -8.85
C THR A 40 -15.34 11.67 -9.71
N VAL A 41 -15.30 10.41 -9.27
CA VAL A 41 -14.82 9.29 -10.08
C VAL A 41 -15.85 8.94 -11.14
N THR A 42 -15.41 8.90 -12.39
CA THR A 42 -16.17 8.60 -13.59
C THR A 42 -15.33 7.70 -14.48
N SER A 43 -15.95 7.06 -15.47
CA SER A 43 -15.21 6.26 -16.46
C SER A 43 -14.14 7.06 -17.23
N GLU A 44 -14.28 8.39 -17.33
CA GLU A 44 -13.38 9.25 -18.10
C GLU A 44 -12.08 9.56 -17.36
N ASN A 45 -12.11 9.63 -16.03
CA ASN A 45 -10.93 9.88 -15.21
C ASN A 45 -10.39 8.64 -14.50
N THR A 46 -11.05 7.48 -14.61
CA THR A 46 -10.52 6.19 -14.17
C THR A 46 -9.38 5.72 -15.08
N ILE A 47 -8.17 5.61 -14.53
CA ILE A 47 -6.97 5.10 -15.22
C ILE A 47 -6.95 3.57 -15.18
N PHE A 48 -7.39 2.97 -14.08
CA PHE A 48 -7.35 1.54 -13.86
C PHE A 48 -8.50 1.12 -12.95
N SER A 49 -9.13 -0.02 -13.28
CA SER A 49 -10.15 -0.64 -12.44
C SER A 49 -10.05 -2.16 -12.63
N TRP A 50 -9.69 -2.87 -11.56
CA TRP A 50 -9.66 -4.32 -11.55
C TRP A 50 -9.79 -4.86 -10.12
N GLY A 51 -10.68 -5.84 -9.95
CA GLY A 51 -11.06 -6.33 -8.61
C GLY A 51 -11.67 -5.19 -7.80
N SER A 52 -11.15 -4.97 -6.59
CA SER A 52 -11.52 -3.83 -5.74
C SER A 52 -10.46 -2.74 -5.69
N VAL A 53 -9.57 -2.68 -6.69
CA VAL A 53 -8.60 -1.60 -6.83
C VAL A 53 -9.04 -0.69 -7.95
N GLU A 54 -9.29 0.57 -7.61
CA GLU A 54 -9.54 1.64 -8.57
C GLU A 54 -8.43 2.69 -8.47
N ILE A 55 -8.05 3.22 -9.63
CA ILE A 55 -7.14 4.36 -9.75
C ILE A 55 -7.82 5.41 -10.61
N ALA A 56 -8.05 6.59 -10.04
CA ALA A 56 -8.67 7.71 -10.73
C ALA A 56 -7.78 8.95 -10.69
N ARG A 57 -7.83 9.75 -11.75
CA ARG A 57 -7.17 11.05 -11.83
C ARG A 57 -8.13 12.13 -11.35
N ILE A 58 -7.86 12.70 -10.18
CA ILE A 58 -8.74 13.71 -9.56
C ILE A 58 -8.34 15.15 -9.91
N SER A 59 -7.12 15.36 -10.40
CA SER A 59 -6.66 16.64 -10.95
C SER A 59 -5.57 16.44 -12.00
N ALA A 60 -5.03 17.53 -12.55
CA ALA A 60 -3.92 17.45 -13.51
C ALA A 60 -2.73 16.65 -12.95
N ASP A 61 -2.39 16.84 -11.68
CA ASP A 61 -1.15 16.31 -11.11
C ASP A 61 -1.38 15.26 -10.04
N ILE A 62 -2.63 14.84 -9.79
CA ILE A 62 -2.96 13.96 -8.65
C ILE A 62 -3.81 12.78 -9.11
N VAL A 63 -3.38 11.61 -8.69
CA VAL A 63 -4.17 10.38 -8.73
C VAL A 63 -4.51 9.93 -7.32
N GLU A 64 -5.65 9.29 -7.23
CA GLU A 64 -6.05 8.50 -6.08
C GLU A 64 -6.08 7.03 -6.46
N LYS A 65 -5.57 6.18 -5.58
CA LYS A 65 -5.73 4.74 -5.62
C LYS A 65 -6.53 4.31 -4.42
N PHE A 66 -7.62 3.58 -4.62
CA PHE A 66 -8.48 3.20 -3.51
C PHE A 66 -9.14 1.82 -3.63
N GLY A 67 -9.61 1.34 -2.48
CA GLY A 67 -10.42 0.16 -2.30
C GLY A 67 -9.83 -0.84 -1.30
N PHE A 68 -10.45 -2.01 -1.16
CA PHE A 68 -10.15 -2.94 -0.05
C PHE A 68 -9.04 -3.95 -0.31
N HIS A 69 -8.56 -4.04 -1.55
CA HIS A 69 -7.32 -4.74 -1.89
C HIS A 69 -6.11 -3.80 -2.02
N VAL A 70 -6.29 -2.50 -1.79
CA VAL A 70 -5.16 -1.56 -1.65
C VAL A 70 -4.53 -1.76 -0.28
N THR A 71 -3.19 -1.68 -0.17
CA THR A 71 -2.49 -1.92 1.10
C THR A 71 -1.83 -0.65 1.62
N LEU A 72 -1.77 -0.48 2.95
CA LEU A 72 -1.00 0.62 3.57
C LEU A 72 0.49 0.49 3.28
N SER A 73 0.99 -0.74 3.12
CA SER A 73 2.38 -1.01 2.78
C SER A 73 2.78 -0.40 1.44
N GLU A 74 1.86 -0.26 0.48
CA GLU A 74 2.13 0.41 -0.79
C GLU A 74 2.55 1.88 -0.59
N ALA A 75 1.74 2.65 0.14
CA ALA A 75 2.05 4.05 0.44
C ALA A 75 3.32 4.19 1.28
N LYS A 76 3.47 3.36 2.32
CA LYS A 76 4.64 3.37 3.20
C LYS A 76 5.93 3.03 2.44
N ASN A 77 5.88 2.06 1.52
CA ASN A 77 7.03 1.68 0.70
C ASN A 77 7.40 2.80 -0.28
N MET A 78 6.43 3.47 -0.91
CA MET A 78 6.73 4.63 -1.77
C MET A 78 7.44 5.75 -0.99
N ILE A 79 6.94 6.09 0.21
CA ILE A 79 7.57 7.08 1.09
C ILE A 79 8.99 6.63 1.48
N PHE A 80 9.14 5.37 1.91
CA PHE A 80 10.43 4.81 2.32
C PHE A 80 11.45 4.86 1.18
N VAL A 81 11.09 4.39 -0.02
CA VAL A 81 12.03 4.39 -1.14
C VAL A 81 12.38 5.81 -1.54
N LYS A 82 11.41 6.74 -1.57
CA LYS A 82 11.66 8.16 -1.89
C LYS A 82 12.61 8.83 -0.90
N GLN A 83 12.59 8.43 0.37
CA GLN A 83 13.49 8.96 1.40
C GLN A 83 14.90 8.36 1.33
N ASN A 84 15.06 7.17 0.76
CA ASN A 84 16.33 6.43 0.76
C ASN A 84 16.99 6.34 -0.62
N THR A 85 16.40 6.96 -1.65
CA THR A 85 16.93 6.99 -3.01
C THR A 85 16.79 8.37 -3.63
N GLU A 86 17.81 8.83 -4.34
CA GLU A 86 17.85 10.20 -4.86
C GLU A 86 17.16 10.34 -6.22
N SER A 87 17.29 9.33 -7.09
CA SER A 87 16.93 9.47 -8.52
C SER A 87 15.74 8.62 -8.98
N LEU A 88 15.17 7.78 -8.11
CA LEU A 88 14.05 6.92 -8.51
C LEU A 88 12.78 7.76 -8.80
N PRO A 89 12.17 7.61 -10.00
CA PRO A 89 10.94 8.29 -10.36
C PRO A 89 9.74 7.57 -9.77
N ILE A 90 9.47 7.83 -8.49
CA ILE A 90 8.35 7.24 -7.73
C ILE A 90 7.32 8.34 -7.45
N PRO A 91 6.01 8.06 -7.61
CA PRO A 91 4.97 9.00 -7.22
C PRO A 91 5.16 9.49 -5.79
N LYS A 92 5.06 10.81 -5.56
CA LYS A 92 5.08 11.36 -4.21
C LYS A 92 3.72 11.14 -3.57
N VAL A 93 3.70 10.46 -2.43
CA VAL A 93 2.48 10.33 -1.63
C VAL A 93 2.16 11.66 -0.96
N LEU A 94 0.93 12.15 -1.16
CA LEU A 94 0.41 13.39 -0.60
C LEU A 94 -0.40 13.12 0.67
N ALA A 95 -1.21 12.05 0.67
CA ALA A 95 -1.91 11.57 1.86
C ALA A 95 -2.32 10.10 1.70
N TYR A 96 -2.60 9.43 2.81
CA TYR A 96 -3.35 8.18 2.80
C TYR A 96 -4.17 8.00 4.08
N TYR A 97 -5.31 7.34 3.96
CA TYR A 97 -6.22 7.07 5.06
C TYR A 97 -6.92 5.72 4.91
N THR A 98 -7.49 5.22 6.00
CA THR A 98 -8.44 4.10 5.98
C THR A 98 -9.87 4.61 6.11
N TYR A 99 -10.82 3.92 5.49
CA TYR A 99 -12.24 4.21 5.59
C TYR A 99 -13.03 2.96 5.92
N GLY A 100 -13.71 2.96 7.07
CA GLY A 100 -14.49 1.82 7.53
C GLY A 100 -14.81 1.90 9.04
N PRO A 101 -15.28 0.80 9.63
CA PRO A 101 -15.55 -0.48 8.98
C PRO A 101 -16.76 -0.38 8.03
N MET A 102 -16.64 -1.00 6.86
CA MET A 102 -17.72 -1.15 5.88
C MET A 102 -18.53 -2.41 6.19
N SER A 103 -19.84 -2.36 5.99
CA SER A 103 -20.69 -3.56 6.04
C SER A 103 -20.49 -4.33 4.73
N ARG A 104 -19.64 -5.36 4.77
CA ARG A 104 -19.38 -6.29 3.66
C ARG A 104 -19.48 -7.71 4.20
N ASP A 105 -19.88 -8.64 3.34
CA ASP A 105 -19.90 -10.06 3.71
C ASP A 105 -18.48 -10.52 4.04
N MET A 106 -18.28 -11.18 5.18
CA MET A 106 -16.95 -11.63 5.61
C MET A 106 -16.32 -12.66 4.66
N ASP A 107 -17.14 -13.30 3.83
CA ASP A 107 -16.71 -14.29 2.85
C ASP A 107 -16.09 -13.64 1.59
N ASP A 108 -16.20 -12.32 1.42
CA ASP A 108 -15.81 -11.59 0.20
C ASP A 108 -14.29 -11.33 0.08
N TYR A 109 -13.45 -12.03 0.87
CA TYR A 109 -11.97 -11.97 0.88
C TYR A 109 -11.35 -10.56 1.01
N GLY A 110 -12.16 -9.55 1.37
CA GLY A 110 -11.78 -8.15 1.42
C GLY A 110 -11.59 -7.60 2.82
N SER A 111 -10.75 -6.58 2.95
CA SER A 111 -10.66 -5.80 4.17
C SER A 111 -12.01 -5.10 4.48
N LEU A 112 -12.38 -5.05 5.76
CA LEU A 112 -13.49 -4.22 6.25
C LEU A 112 -13.21 -2.72 6.06
N PHE A 113 -11.98 -2.36 5.76
CA PHE A 113 -11.56 -0.99 5.49
C PHE A 113 -11.11 -0.86 4.04
N ASP A 114 -11.63 0.17 3.38
CA ASP A 114 -11.01 0.67 2.17
C ASP A 114 -9.78 1.49 2.54
N ILE A 115 -8.74 1.41 1.71
CA ILE A 115 -7.56 2.25 1.81
C ILE A 115 -7.60 3.25 0.65
N TYR A 116 -7.23 4.49 0.92
CA TYR A 116 -7.13 5.56 -0.07
C TYR A 116 -5.71 6.12 -0.02
N ILE A 117 -5.07 6.22 -1.19
CA ILE A 117 -3.72 6.76 -1.37
C ILE A 117 -3.81 7.87 -2.41
N PHE A 118 -3.44 9.09 -2.03
CA PHE A 118 -3.35 10.25 -2.93
C PHE A 118 -1.88 10.49 -3.23
N MET A 119 -1.54 10.58 -4.51
CA MET A 119 -0.16 10.69 -4.96
C MET A 119 -0.04 11.42 -6.29
N ASP A 120 1.17 11.84 -6.63
CA ASP A 120 1.46 12.49 -7.91
C ASP A 120 1.01 11.60 -9.09
N TYR A 121 0.40 12.22 -10.10
CA TYR A 121 0.21 11.61 -11.40
C TYR A 121 1.54 11.61 -12.17
N VAL A 122 1.99 10.43 -12.57
CA VAL A 122 3.18 10.29 -13.43
C VAL A 122 2.72 10.19 -14.88
N GLU A 123 2.95 11.25 -15.65
CA GLU A 123 2.66 11.26 -17.08
C GLU A 123 3.58 10.28 -17.81
N GLY A 124 2.99 9.41 -18.64
CA GLY A 124 3.76 8.47 -19.45
C GLY A 124 2.91 7.37 -20.07
N GLN A 125 3.54 6.60 -20.95
CA GLN A 125 2.96 5.38 -21.52
C GLN A 125 3.62 4.17 -20.87
N SER A 126 2.80 3.18 -20.51
CA SER A 126 3.29 1.93 -19.95
C SER A 126 4.11 1.15 -20.97
N LEU A 127 5.20 0.52 -20.53
CA LEU A 127 6.15 -0.14 -21.43
C LEU A 127 5.50 -1.23 -22.28
N ASP A 128 4.51 -1.96 -21.78
CA ASP A 128 3.76 -2.97 -22.54
C ASP A 128 3.11 -2.40 -23.82
N LYS A 129 2.68 -1.13 -23.81
CA LYS A 129 2.02 -0.48 -24.95
C LYS A 129 2.99 0.02 -26.02
N VAL A 130 4.23 0.33 -25.63
CA VAL A 130 5.19 1.03 -26.49
C VAL A 130 6.45 0.22 -26.80
N TRP A 131 6.74 -0.83 -26.03
CA TRP A 131 7.97 -1.63 -26.15
C TRP A 131 8.20 -2.17 -27.56
N GLY A 132 7.15 -2.68 -28.21
CA GLY A 132 7.23 -3.21 -29.57
C GLY A 132 7.51 -2.16 -30.65
N LYS A 133 7.36 -0.87 -30.34
CA LYS A 133 7.57 0.25 -31.27
C LYS A 133 8.99 0.83 -31.18
N TYR A 134 9.73 0.51 -30.11
CA TYR A 134 11.07 1.04 -29.88
C TYR A 134 12.14 0.24 -30.64
N ASP A 135 13.17 0.94 -31.09
CA ASP A 135 14.37 0.31 -31.64
C ASP A 135 15.24 -0.31 -30.53
N GLU A 136 16.21 -1.14 -30.93
CA GLU A 136 17.09 -1.84 -29.99
C GLU A 136 17.97 -0.88 -29.18
N ILE A 137 18.31 0.29 -29.74
CA ILE A 137 19.08 1.32 -29.04
C ILE A 137 18.26 1.87 -27.87
N THR A 138 17.01 2.26 -28.12
CA THR A 138 16.08 2.79 -27.12
C THR A 138 15.77 1.75 -26.04
N LYS A 139 15.52 0.50 -26.44
CA LYS A 139 15.34 -0.60 -25.48
C LYS A 139 16.59 -0.80 -24.61
N GLY A 140 17.79 -0.70 -25.19
CA GLY A 140 19.06 -0.75 -24.47
C GLY A 140 19.20 0.36 -23.43
N TYR A 141 18.79 1.58 -23.76
CA TYR A 141 18.74 2.70 -22.81
C TYR A 141 17.75 2.46 -21.68
N ILE A 142 16.52 2.04 -21.99
CA ILE A 142 15.49 1.73 -20.97
C ILE A 142 15.96 0.61 -20.05
N ALA A 143 16.53 -0.47 -20.59
CA ALA A 143 17.06 -1.58 -19.80
C ALA A 143 18.20 -1.15 -18.87
N SER A 144 19.11 -0.29 -19.35
CA SER A 144 20.17 0.29 -18.52
C SER A 144 19.60 1.12 -17.38
N GLN A 145 18.59 1.96 -17.66
CA GLN A 145 17.94 2.78 -16.64
C GLN A 145 17.20 1.92 -15.59
N LEU A 146 16.45 0.89 -16.01
CA LEU A 146 15.79 -0.05 -15.09
C LEU A 146 16.80 -0.80 -14.22
N LYS A 147 17.95 -1.17 -14.78
CA LYS A 147 19.06 -1.77 -14.02
C LYS A 147 19.58 -0.82 -12.95
N GLU A 148 19.79 0.46 -13.27
CA GLU A 148 20.22 1.48 -12.31
C GLU A 148 19.19 1.67 -11.19
N TYR A 149 17.89 1.63 -11.52
CA TYR A 149 16.83 1.69 -10.52
C TYR A 149 16.87 0.52 -9.54
N LEU A 150 17.03 -0.71 -10.05
CA LEU A 150 17.18 -1.90 -9.21
C LEU A 150 18.46 -1.87 -8.37
N CYS A 151 19.56 -1.34 -8.91
CA CYS A 151 20.80 -1.14 -8.16
C CYS A 151 20.58 -0.20 -6.97
N GLN A 152 19.92 0.94 -7.18
CA GLN A 152 19.60 1.88 -6.10
C GLN A 152 18.73 1.25 -5.02
N LEU A 153 17.67 0.52 -5.40
CA LEU A 153 16.81 -0.18 -4.45
C LEU A 153 17.59 -1.18 -3.58
N ARG A 154 18.53 -1.93 -4.17
CA ARG A 154 19.36 -2.91 -3.45
C ARG A 154 20.45 -2.28 -2.60
N GLN A 155 20.80 -1.02 -2.84
CA GLN A 155 21.78 -0.26 -2.07
C GLN A 155 21.17 0.42 -0.85
N ILE A 156 19.84 0.43 -0.72
CA ILE A 156 19.19 0.92 0.50
C ILE A 156 19.72 0.12 1.69
N SER A 157 20.25 0.83 2.69
CA SER A 157 20.85 0.21 3.87
C SER A 157 19.87 -0.78 4.51
N HIS A 158 20.35 -2.01 4.73
CA HIS A 158 19.61 -2.98 5.51
C HIS A 158 19.42 -2.41 6.91
N ARG A 159 18.19 -2.49 7.39
CA ARG A 159 17.92 -2.40 8.82
C ARG A 159 18.08 -3.83 9.33
N ASN A 160 18.61 -4.02 10.53
CA ASN A 160 18.96 -5.34 11.09
C ASN A 160 17.72 -6.19 11.42
N TYR A 161 16.79 -6.32 10.48
CA TYR A 161 15.56 -7.10 10.54
C TYR A 161 15.09 -7.45 9.12
N ILE A 162 14.20 -8.44 9.02
CA ILE A 162 13.47 -8.83 7.82
C ILE A 162 11.99 -8.59 8.05
N GLY A 163 11.40 -7.67 7.27
CA GLY A 163 10.02 -7.20 7.45
C GLY A 163 9.66 -6.06 6.50
N SER A 164 8.49 -5.47 6.72
CA SER A 164 8.03 -4.28 5.98
C SER A 164 8.85 -3.03 6.36
N ALA A 165 8.83 -1.99 5.50
CA ALA A 165 9.62 -0.77 5.67
C ALA A 165 9.38 0.01 6.98
N ASP A 166 8.25 -0.24 7.63
CA ASP A 166 7.79 0.39 8.87
C ASP A 166 7.99 -0.49 10.11
N LEU A 167 8.96 -1.41 10.09
CA LEU A 167 9.14 -2.44 11.13
C LEU A 167 7.96 -3.42 11.23
N GLY A 168 7.10 -3.44 10.20
CA GLY A 168 5.95 -4.32 10.13
C GLY A 168 6.30 -5.75 9.71
N PRO A 169 5.30 -6.65 9.71
CA PRO A 169 5.49 -8.03 9.29
C PRO A 169 5.92 -8.16 7.83
N VAL A 170 6.44 -9.32 7.44
CA VAL A 170 6.64 -9.67 6.03
C VAL A 170 5.30 -9.87 5.33
N THR A 171 5.27 -9.64 4.02
CA THR A 171 4.07 -9.82 3.17
C THR A 171 4.09 -11.14 2.42
N ASP A 172 4.76 -12.15 2.96
CA ASP A 172 4.89 -13.46 2.32
C ASP A 172 3.54 -14.22 2.37
N PRO A 173 2.99 -14.69 1.23
CA PRO A 173 1.74 -15.44 1.19
C PRO A 173 1.73 -16.71 2.06
N ILE A 174 2.89 -17.34 2.27
CA ILE A 174 3.01 -18.54 3.12
C ILE A 174 2.63 -18.22 4.57
N LEU A 175 2.95 -17.01 5.03
CA LEU A 175 2.70 -16.56 6.39
C LEU A 175 1.35 -15.83 6.54
N GLU A 176 0.58 -15.65 5.47
CA GLU A 176 -0.63 -14.82 5.45
C GLU A 176 -1.62 -15.16 6.57
N ARG A 177 -1.84 -16.46 6.81
CA ARG A 177 -2.76 -17.00 7.83
C ARG A 177 -2.13 -17.20 9.20
N ARG A 178 -0.87 -16.81 9.39
CA ARG A 178 -0.14 -16.96 10.66
C ARG A 178 -0.30 -15.72 11.53
N HIS A 179 -0.37 -15.94 12.84
CA HIS A 179 -0.42 -14.85 13.83
C HIS A 179 0.90 -14.10 13.91
N ASN A 180 2.03 -14.83 13.89
CA ASN A 180 3.36 -14.25 13.82
C ASN A 180 3.80 -14.17 12.36
N LYS A 181 4.07 -12.95 11.89
CA LYS A 181 4.57 -12.66 10.54
C LYS A 181 5.84 -11.81 10.61
N GLY A 182 6.51 -11.81 11.76
CA GLY A 182 7.64 -10.93 12.05
C GLY A 182 7.21 -9.51 12.43
N GLN A 183 8.10 -8.52 12.40
CA GLN A 183 9.48 -8.54 11.90
C GLN A 183 10.39 -9.66 12.48
N PHE A 184 11.37 -10.10 11.71
CA PHE A 184 12.34 -11.12 12.13
C PHE A 184 13.74 -10.53 12.26
N ASP A 185 14.44 -10.78 13.36
CA ASP A 185 15.78 -10.23 13.58
C ASP A 185 16.89 -11.04 12.85
N SER A 186 16.55 -12.21 12.30
CA SER A 186 17.48 -13.07 11.56
C SER A 186 16.77 -13.89 10.48
N GLU A 187 17.56 -14.35 9.50
CA GLU A 187 17.10 -15.31 8.49
C GLU A 187 16.65 -16.64 9.13
N GLU A 188 17.33 -17.10 10.18
CA GLU A 188 16.95 -18.29 10.93
C GLU A 188 15.54 -18.16 11.54
N ALA A 189 15.22 -17.01 12.12
CA ALA A 189 13.89 -16.77 12.70
C ALA A 189 12.78 -16.77 11.64
N LEU A 190 13.05 -16.18 10.47
CA LEU A 190 12.13 -16.24 9.33
C LEU A 190 11.95 -17.68 8.83
N ASN A 191 13.05 -18.41 8.64
CA ASN A 191 13.02 -19.79 8.14
C ASN A 191 12.24 -20.72 9.09
N ASN A 192 12.42 -20.57 10.40
CA ASN A 192 11.66 -21.33 11.39
C ASN A 192 10.16 -21.03 11.30
N ALA A 193 9.77 -19.75 11.17
CA ALA A 193 8.37 -19.37 11.00
C ALA A 193 7.75 -19.96 9.72
N ILE A 194 8.52 -20.06 8.64
CA ILE A 194 8.09 -20.70 7.39
C ILE A 194 7.92 -22.21 7.59
N ILE A 195 8.87 -22.88 8.26
CA ILE A 195 8.81 -24.33 8.52
C ILE A 195 7.60 -24.68 9.40
N GLU A 196 7.32 -23.89 10.44
CA GLU A 196 6.15 -24.05 11.30
C GLU A 196 4.83 -23.99 10.53
N VAL A 197 4.80 -23.40 9.33
CA VAL A 197 3.58 -23.40 8.50
C VAL A 197 3.22 -24.79 8.00
N TYR A 198 4.20 -25.69 7.86
CA TYR A 198 4.01 -27.02 7.28
C TYR A 198 3.97 -28.14 8.32
N GLN A 199 4.03 -27.81 9.62
CA GLN A 199 3.88 -28.74 10.74
C GLN A 199 2.44 -28.74 11.27
#